data_AF-F4RV18-F1
#
_entry.id   AF-F4RV18-F1
#
_cell.length_a   1.000
_cell.length_b   1.000
_cell.length_c   1.000
_cell.angle_alpha   90.00
_cell.angle_beta   90.00
_cell.angle_gamma   90.00
#
_symmetry.space_group_name_H-M   'P 1'
#
loop_
_entity.id
_entity.type
_entity.pdbx_description
1 polymer ?
#
loop_
_entity_poly.entity_id
_entity_poly.type
_entity_poly.pdbx_seq_one_letter_code
_entity_poly.pdbx_strand_id
1 'polypeptide(L)'
;MFTKDQEFRAWLVEEKMLNPETVPVSKMKELFRVYMEDYNTATLPHEKFYALEKYESKMNAIRSGQTTTGDLGYDPRADEAALAAQHKRVAKTDGEVYIGRAQLEELRKLERDRVEASRMKRMGMEVKESMGVRYERD
;
A
#
# COMPACT_ATOMS: atom_id res chain seq x y z
N MET A 1 11.15 -8.62 22.12
CA MET A 1 12.31 -9.05 21.29
C MET A 1 12.86 -7.79 20.65
N PHE A 2 14.14 -7.46 20.87
CA PHE A 2 14.71 -6.21 20.37
C PHE A 2 14.77 -6.24 18.85
N THR A 3 14.25 -5.20 18.19
CA THR A 3 14.17 -5.07 16.74
C THR A 3 15.53 -5.06 16.04
N LYS A 4 16.63 -4.86 16.80
CA LYS A 4 18.00 -4.76 16.32
C LYS A 4 18.95 -5.86 16.81
N ASP A 5 18.41 -6.88 17.48
CA ASP A 5 19.21 -7.97 18.06
C ASP A 5 19.88 -8.81 16.97
N GLN A 6 19.18 -9.04 15.85
CA GLN A 6 19.69 -9.84 14.76
C GLN A 6 20.87 -9.16 14.05
N GLU A 7 20.77 -7.85 13.79
CA GLU A 7 21.83 -7.06 13.18
C GLU A 7 23.06 -6.96 14.10
N PHE A 8 22.85 -6.77 15.40
CA PHE A 8 23.93 -6.74 16.39
C PHE A 8 24.68 -8.08 16.47
N ARG A 9 23.95 -9.21 16.46
CA ARG A 9 24.56 -10.55 16.44
C ARG A 9 25.36 -10.80 15.17
N ALA A 10 24.85 -10.38 14.01
CA ALA A 10 25.59 -10.49 12.74
C ALA A 10 26.88 -9.66 12.76
N TRP A 11 26.83 -8.43 13.30
CA TRP A 11 28.01 -7.59 13.46
C TRP A 11 29.05 -8.20 14.41
N LEU A 12 28.62 -8.82 15.51
CA LEU A 12 29.53 -9.51 16.44
C LEU A 12 30.29 -10.66 15.77
N VAL A 13 29.59 -11.47 14.96
CA VAL A 13 30.19 -12.63 14.29
C VAL A 13 31.15 -12.18 13.20
N GLU A 14 30.79 -11.19 12.40
CA GLU A 14 31.59 -10.83 11.23
C GLU A 14 32.70 -9.82 11.54
N GLU A 15 32.41 -8.75 12.27
CA GLU A 15 33.37 -7.67 12.52
C GLU A 15 34.28 -8.02 13.69
N LYS A 16 33.69 -8.56 14.76
CA LYS A 16 34.44 -8.90 15.98
C LYS A 16 34.90 -10.35 16.01
N MET A 17 34.46 -11.21 15.09
CA MET A 17 34.76 -12.65 15.08
C MET A 17 34.44 -13.32 16.42
N LEU A 18 33.41 -12.80 17.12
CA LEU A 18 32.97 -13.27 18.42
C LEU A 18 31.66 -14.05 18.28
N ASN A 19 31.63 -15.25 18.83
CA ASN A 19 30.40 -16.02 18.89
C ASN A 19 29.48 -15.43 19.96
N PRO A 20 28.26 -14.96 19.64
CA PRO A 20 27.36 -14.29 20.59
C PRO A 20 27.03 -15.17 21.81
N GLU A 21 27.00 -16.49 21.63
CA GLU A 21 26.72 -17.47 22.70
C GLU A 21 27.90 -17.68 23.68
N THR A 22 29.10 -17.22 23.33
CA THR A 22 30.31 -17.35 24.18
C THR A 22 30.62 -16.09 24.97
N VAL A 23 29.98 -14.96 24.64
CA VAL A 23 30.29 -13.66 25.23
C VAL A 23 29.46 -13.46 26.50
N PRO A 24 30.07 -13.07 27.63
CA PRO A 24 29.31 -12.78 28.84
C PRO A 24 28.41 -11.55 28.64
N VAL A 25 27.27 -11.53 29.34
CA VAL A 25 26.23 -10.48 29.22
C VAL A 25 26.78 -9.07 29.48
N SER A 26 27.76 -8.92 30.37
CA SER A 26 28.43 -7.63 30.64
C SER A 26 29.14 -7.09 29.39
N LYS A 27 29.96 -7.93 28.76
CA LYS A 27 30.70 -7.59 27.55
C LYS A 27 29.77 -7.36 26.35
N MET A 28 28.66 -8.11 26.26
CA MET A 28 27.64 -7.84 25.24
C MET A 28 27.07 -6.42 25.35
N LYS A 29 26.81 -5.91 26.56
CA LYS A 29 26.28 -4.55 26.75
C LYS A 29 27.29 -3.47 26.34
N GLU A 30 28.57 -3.68 26.61
CA GLU A 30 29.63 -2.77 26.17
C GLU A 30 29.75 -2.74 24.64
N LEU A 31 29.76 -3.92 24.02
CA LEU A 31 29.79 -4.05 22.56
C LEU A 31 28.53 -3.48 21.90
N PHE A 32 27.38 -3.60 22.55
CA PHE A 32 26.13 -3.01 22.06
C PHE A 32 26.17 -1.48 22.09
N ARG A 33 26.85 -0.86 23.05
CA ARG A 33 27.06 0.59 23.07
C ARG A 33 27.89 1.05 21.86
N VAL A 34 28.99 0.35 21.58
CA VAL A 34 29.82 0.64 20.39
C VAL A 34 29.01 0.47 19.10
N TYR A 35 28.27 -0.63 18.99
CA TYR A 35 27.39 -0.87 17.84
C TYR A 35 26.32 0.22 17.68
N MET A 36 25.70 0.68 18.77
CA MET A 36 24.75 1.80 18.71
C MET A 36 25.40 3.09 18.25
N GLU A 37 26.62 3.38 18.71
CA GLU A 37 27.38 4.55 18.26
C GLU A 37 27.61 4.45 16.74
N ASP A 38 28.17 3.34 16.25
CA ASP A 38 28.43 3.13 14.83
C ASP A 38 27.17 3.13 13.96
N TYR A 39 26.07 2.60 14.49
CA TYR A 39 24.76 2.65 13.84
C TYR A 39 24.25 4.09 13.72
N ASN A 40 24.36 4.89 14.78
CA ASN A 40 23.88 6.26 14.78
C ASN A 40 24.77 7.20 13.96
N THR A 41 26.08 6.94 13.90
CA THR A 41 27.05 7.72 13.11
C THR A 41 27.17 7.26 11.66
N ALA A 42 26.39 6.25 11.25
CA ALA A 42 26.45 5.67 9.92
C ALA A 42 27.86 5.16 9.53
N THR A 43 28.66 4.68 10.50
CA THR A 43 30.07 4.26 10.31
C THR A 43 30.25 2.73 10.23
N LEU A 44 29.17 1.95 10.17
CA LEU A 44 29.28 0.51 10.03
C LEU A 44 29.82 0.14 8.63
N PRO A 45 30.67 -0.90 8.51
CA PRO A 45 31.35 -1.22 7.25
C PRO A 45 30.44 -1.63 6.09
N HIS A 46 29.23 -2.13 6.38
CA HIS A 46 28.32 -2.67 5.36
C HIS A 46 26.86 -2.36 5.69
N GLU A 47 26.06 -2.07 4.66
CA GLU A 47 24.64 -1.71 4.77
C GLU A 47 23.77 -2.76 5.49
N LYS A 48 24.18 -4.03 5.42
CA LYS A 48 23.48 -5.17 6.03
C LYS A 48 23.34 -5.05 7.55
N PHE A 49 24.23 -4.33 8.22
CA PHE A 49 24.13 -4.11 9.67
C PHE A 49 23.09 -3.06 10.02
N TYR A 50 22.60 -2.27 9.06
CA TYR A 50 21.49 -1.34 9.30
C TYR A 50 20.12 -2.03 9.16
N ALA A 51 19.99 -2.92 8.19
CA ALA A 51 18.75 -3.63 7.89
C ALA A 51 19.04 -5.02 7.29
N LEU A 52 19.30 -5.99 8.16
CA LEU A 52 19.68 -7.34 7.74
C LEU A 52 18.54 -8.05 7.00
N GLU A 53 17.29 -7.91 7.46
CA GLU A 53 16.12 -8.52 6.81
C GLU A 53 15.95 -8.07 5.36
N LYS A 54 16.13 -6.77 5.09
CA LYS A 54 16.06 -6.22 3.72
C LYS A 54 17.20 -6.75 2.86
N TYR A 55 18.40 -6.83 3.43
CA TYR A 55 19.57 -7.36 2.75
C TYR A 55 19.41 -8.85 2.42
N GLU A 56 18.97 -9.67 3.38
CA GLU A 56 18.71 -11.11 3.18
C GLU A 56 17.59 -11.33 2.17
N SER A 57 16.50 -10.57 2.25
CA SER A 57 15.41 -10.64 1.27
C SER A 57 15.90 -10.33 -0.14
N LYS A 58 16.74 -9.31 -0.29
CA LYS A 58 17.39 -8.96 -1.56
C LYS A 58 18.30 -10.08 -2.04
N MET A 59 19.16 -10.61 -1.18
CA MET A 59 20.07 -11.71 -1.54
C MET A 59 19.32 -13.00 -1.89
N ASN A 60 18.23 -13.31 -1.19
CA ASN A 60 17.38 -14.47 -1.48
C ASN A 60 16.65 -14.31 -2.82
N ALA A 61 16.14 -13.11 -3.13
CA ALA A 61 15.53 -12.83 -4.41
C ALA A 61 16.56 -12.94 -5.56
N ILE A 62 17.78 -12.42 -5.39
CA ILE A 62 18.87 -12.61 -6.37
C ILE A 62 19.19 -14.10 -6.54
N ARG A 63 19.30 -14.86 -5.44
CA ARG A 63 19.61 -16.30 -5.47
C ARG A 63 18.49 -17.12 -6.10
N SER A 64 17.23 -16.75 -5.90
CA SER A 64 16.08 -17.40 -6.54
C SER A 64 15.92 -17.03 -8.02
N GLY A 65 16.82 -16.21 -8.58
CA GLY A 65 16.77 -15.76 -9.96
C GLY A 65 15.73 -14.67 -10.21
N GLN A 66 15.13 -14.12 -9.16
CA GLN A 66 14.25 -12.98 -9.26
C GLN A 66 15.09 -11.71 -9.38
N THR A 67 14.81 -10.89 -10.39
CA THR A 67 15.47 -9.59 -10.52
C THR A 67 15.01 -8.71 -9.38
N THR A 68 15.82 -8.56 -8.32
CA THR A 68 15.61 -7.46 -7.39
C THR A 68 15.78 -6.21 -8.21
N THR A 69 14.71 -5.43 -8.37
CA THR A 69 14.82 -4.04 -8.78
C THR A 69 15.60 -3.35 -7.67
N GLY A 70 16.93 -3.46 -7.75
CA GLY A 70 17.83 -2.61 -6.99
C GLY A 70 17.39 -1.18 -7.24
N ASP A 71 17.59 -0.33 -6.24
CA ASP A 71 17.34 1.10 -6.15
C ASP A 71 17.83 1.91 -7.37
N LEU A 72 17.27 1.63 -8.54
CA LEU A 72 17.62 2.13 -9.86
C LEU A 72 16.30 2.44 -10.56
N GLY A 73 15.68 3.52 -10.09
CA GLY A 73 14.59 4.19 -10.79
C GLY A 73 13.20 3.71 -10.41
N TYR A 74 12.34 4.69 -10.15
CA TYR A 74 10.89 4.53 -10.15
C TYR A 74 10.45 3.98 -11.51
N ASP A 75 9.72 2.86 -11.51
CA ASP A 75 9.07 2.31 -12.71
C ASP A 75 7.58 2.70 -12.71
N PRO A 76 7.17 3.69 -13.52
CA PRO A 76 5.78 4.15 -13.58
C PRO A 76 4.79 3.04 -13.98
N ARG A 77 5.26 2.01 -14.71
CA ARG A 77 4.39 0.92 -15.20
C ARG A 77 4.03 -0.05 -14.08
N ALA A 78 4.95 -0.30 -13.16
CA ALA A 78 4.68 -1.12 -11.98
C ALA A 78 3.64 -0.43 -11.07
N ASP A 79 3.72 0.89 -10.94
CA ASP A 79 2.80 1.70 -10.15
C ASP A 79 1.39 1.74 -10.79
N GLU A 80 1.31 1.95 -12.11
CA GLU A 80 0.04 1.87 -12.86
C GLU A 80 -0.62 0.50 -12.70
N ALA A 81 0.16 -0.59 -12.77
CA ALA A 81 -0.34 -1.94 -12.58
C ALA A 81 -0.84 -2.20 -11.14
N ALA A 82 -0.14 -1.67 -10.14
CA ALA A 82 -0.55 -1.76 -8.74
C ALA A 82 -1.86 -1.00 -8.48
N LEU A 83 -1.99 0.20 -9.04
CA LEU A 83 -3.19 1.02 -8.95
C LEU A 83 -4.38 0.35 -9.65
N ALA A 84 -4.18 -0.21 -10.84
CA ALA A 84 -5.19 -1.01 -11.54
C ALA A 84 -5.62 -2.25 -10.73
N ALA A 85 -4.68 -2.94 -10.08
CA ALA A 85 -4.99 -4.09 -9.23
C ALA A 85 -5.78 -3.67 -7.98
N GLN A 86 -5.47 -2.51 -7.38
CA GLN A 86 -6.22 -1.96 -6.26
C GLN A 86 -7.66 -1.61 -6.68
N HIS A 87 -7.85 -0.91 -7.81
CA HIS A 87 -9.18 -0.62 -8.35
C HIS A 87 -9.99 -1.89 -8.62
N LYS A 88 -9.36 -2.95 -9.13
CA LYS A 88 -10.02 -4.24 -9.35
C LYS A 88 -10.44 -4.93 -8.03
N ARG A 89 -9.68 -4.75 -6.95
CA ARG A 89 -10.04 -5.29 -5.62
C ARG A 89 -11.20 -4.52 -5.01
N VAL A 90 -11.18 -3.18 -5.08
CA VAL A 90 -12.28 -2.33 -4.62
C VAL A 90 -13.57 -2.61 -5.40
N ALA A 91 -13.47 -2.78 -6.72
CA ALA A 91 -14.61 -3.16 -7.57
C ALA A 91 -15.21 -4.53 -7.24
N LYS A 92 -14.47 -5.42 -6.55
CA LYS A 92 -14.98 -6.70 -6.07
C LYS A 92 -15.62 -6.61 -4.69
N THR A 93 -15.19 -5.68 -3.85
CA THR A 93 -15.72 -5.49 -2.49
C THR A 93 -16.96 -4.61 -2.47
N ASP A 94 -17.10 -3.67 -3.41
CA ASP A 94 -18.28 -2.81 -3.56
C ASP A 94 -19.47 -3.51 -4.27
N GLY A 95 -19.58 -4.83 -4.12
CA GLY A 95 -20.68 -5.63 -4.65
C GLY A 95 -22.05 -5.30 -4.04
N GLU A 96 -22.12 -4.50 -2.98
CA GLU A 96 -23.39 -4.06 -2.35
C GLU A 96 -23.94 -2.74 -2.89
N VAL A 97 -23.17 -1.94 -3.65
CA VAL A 97 -23.65 -0.67 -4.22
C VAL A 97 -23.88 -0.80 -5.73
N TYR A 98 -24.49 -1.90 -6.16
CA TYR A 98 -24.97 -2.01 -7.54
C TYR A 98 -26.34 -1.32 -7.66
N ILE A 99 -26.32 -0.04 -8.04
CA ILE A 99 -27.40 0.48 -8.88
C ILE A 99 -27.29 -0.30 -10.19
N GLY A 100 -28.18 -1.29 -10.38
CA GLY A 100 -28.17 -2.12 -11.59
C GLY A 100 -28.27 -1.25 -12.85
N ARG A 101 -27.73 -1.72 -13.99
CA ARG A 101 -27.76 -0.97 -15.26
C ARG A 101 -29.16 -0.43 -15.60
N ALA A 102 -30.21 -1.20 -15.33
CA ALA A 102 -31.59 -0.79 -15.52
C ALA A 102 -32.00 0.40 -14.63
N GLN A 103 -31.59 0.42 -13.37
CA GLN A 103 -31.87 1.52 -12.44
C GLN A 103 -31.10 2.78 -12.82
N LEU A 104 -29.91 2.66 -13.41
CA LEU A 104 -29.15 3.80 -13.92
C LEU A 104 -29.82 4.43 -15.15
N GLU A 105 -30.40 3.60 -16.03
CA GLU A 105 -31.18 4.08 -17.18
C GLU A 105 -32.49 4.75 -16.76
N GLU A 106 -33.15 4.22 -15.73
CA GLU A 106 -34.32 4.86 -15.11
C GLU A 106 -33.96 6.24 -14.53
N LEU A 107 -32.84 6.36 -13.82
CA LEU A 107 -32.36 7.64 -13.29
C LEU A 107 -32.08 8.64 -14.42
N ARG A 108 -31.42 8.20 -15.50
CA ARG A 108 -31.17 9.05 -16.68
C ARG A 108 -32.46 9.49 -17.36
N LYS A 109 -33.47 8.62 -17.42
CA LYS A 109 -34.79 8.97 -17.97
C LYS A 109 -35.49 10.01 -17.08
N LEU A 110 -35.45 9.81 -15.76
CA LEU A 110 -36.04 10.71 -14.79
C LEU A 110 -35.44 12.12 -14.84
N GLU A 111 -34.12 12.23 -14.98
CA GLU A 111 -33.45 13.51 -15.13
C GLU A 111 -33.89 14.26 -16.39
N ARG A 112 -34.03 13.55 -17.52
CA ARG A 112 -34.55 14.14 -18.76
C ARG A 112 -35.98 14.64 -18.57
N ASP A 113 -36.84 13.82 -17.96
CA ASP A 113 -38.23 14.19 -17.70
C ASP A 113 -38.33 15.42 -16.78
N ARG A 114 -37.43 15.58 -15.80
CA ARG A 114 -37.35 16.78 -14.94
C ARG A 114 -36.90 18.02 -15.68
N VAL A 115 -35.94 17.89 -16.59
CA VAL A 115 -35.45 19.01 -17.41
C VAL A 115 -36.54 19.47 -18.36
N GLU A 116 -37.26 18.54 -18.98
CA GLU A 116 -38.39 18.83 -19.85
C GLU A 116 -39.56 19.46 -19.10
N ALA A 117 -39.94 18.91 -17.94
CA ALA A 117 -40.92 19.51 -17.03
C ALA A 117 -40.55 20.95 -16.66
N SER A 118 -39.29 21.18 -16.29
CA SER A 118 -38.80 22.52 -15.94
C SER A 118 -38.85 23.49 -17.14
N ARG A 119 -38.55 22.98 -18.33
CA ARG A 119 -38.63 23.74 -19.59
C ARG A 119 -40.08 24.06 -19.95
N MET A 120 -41.00 23.10 -19.85
CA MET A 120 -42.43 23.29 -20.11
C MET A 120 -43.08 24.28 -19.14
N LYS A 121 -42.71 24.21 -17.85
CA LYS A 121 -43.15 25.18 -16.85
C LYS A 121 -42.67 26.60 -17.17
N ARG A 122 -41.44 26.76 -17.64
CA ARG A 122 -40.90 28.06 -18.09
C ARG A 122 -41.61 28.59 -19.34
N MET A 123 -42.12 27.70 -20.19
CA MET A 123 -42.92 28.04 -21.38
C MET A 123 -44.42 28.23 -21.08
N GLY A 124 -44.83 28.19 -19.81
CA GLY A 124 -46.22 28.42 -19.39
C GLY A 124 -47.19 27.27 -19.68
N MET A 125 -46.69 26.07 -19.98
CA MET A 125 -47.52 24.87 -20.18
C MET A 125 -47.75 24.13 -18.86
N GLU A 126 -48.93 23.54 -18.69
CA GLU A 126 -49.25 22.71 -17.51
C GLU A 126 -48.45 21.41 -17.53
N VAL A 127 -47.72 21.15 -16.45
CA VAL A 127 -46.90 19.95 -16.27
C VAL A 127 -47.58 19.03 -15.27
N LYS A 128 -47.76 17.75 -15.64
CA LYS A 128 -48.32 16.74 -14.75
C LYS A 128 -47.38 16.48 -13.56
N GLU A 129 -47.93 16.44 -12.35
CA GLU A 129 -47.19 16.27 -11.09
C GLU A 129 -46.38 14.96 -11.02
N SER A 130 -46.75 13.95 -11.81
CA SER A 130 -46.04 12.66 -11.89
C SER A 130 -44.79 12.65 -12.79
N MET A 131 -44.49 13.75 -13.50
CA MET A 131 -43.32 13.80 -14.40
C MET A 131 -42.03 14.06 -13.62
N GLY A 132 -41.02 13.19 -13.77
CA GLY A 132 -39.73 13.35 -13.11
C GLY A 132 -39.69 12.93 -11.63
N VAL A 133 -40.68 12.16 -11.15
CA VAL A 133 -40.71 11.66 -9.76
C VAL A 133 -40.54 10.13 -9.74
N ARG A 134 -39.63 9.64 -8.89
CA ARG A 134 -39.47 8.20 -8.63
C ARG A 134 -40.28 7.85 -7.38
N TYR A 135 -41.21 6.92 -7.53
CA TYR A 135 -41.88 6.30 -6.39
C TYR A 135 -41.02 5.13 -5.91
N GLU A 136 -40.68 5.11 -4.62
CA GLU A 136 -40.06 3.94 -4.01
C GLU A 136 -41.11 2.82 -3.96
N ARG A 137 -40.74 1.62 -4.40
CA ARG A 137 -41.52 0.41 -4.16
C ARG A 137 -40.99 -0.20 -2.87
N ASP A 138 -41.87 -0.40 -1.90
CA ASP A 138 -41.63 -1.25 -0.73
C ASP A 138 -41.32 -2.70 -1.13
#